data_AF-A0A1D7XKT4-F1
#
_entry.id   AF-A0A1D7XKT4-F1
#
_cell.length_a   1.000
_cell.length_b   1.000
_cell.length_c   1.000
_cell.angle_alpha   90.00
_cell.angle_beta   90.00
_cell.angle_gamma   90.00
#
_symmetry.space_group_name_H-M   'P 1'
#
loop_
_entity.id
_entity.type
_entity.pdbx_description
1 polymer ?
#
loop_
_entity_poly.entity_id
_entity_poly.type
_entity_poly.pdbx_seq_one_letter_code
_entity_poly.pdbx_strand_id
1 'polypeptide(L)'
;MIKVTVNINGMDYNLKGDKSEQYLVDLADFVDSKVKEIMSKNSRLSTSAATVLAAVNIADELYECDFNLRNAINKKKSTESEKNELIQKVDKLNEDLKTTLVEKTKLQEQLVNTEQSLKEKYSELEQAFNTLKEEATALQKEKQSLLEENKNFKDELKESNNLNEVLNKEVEDIKEKNKVLYKKVDEFEVKELELKDKLQVSNDTVKELENKTTSLENNFDDLNNEFNKLSKLNSENSLELERVVKDKSSLEEENSVLIKNTKSLEEKCLKLQSEIEQLTSLVSNEKNNKKLIQEEYIKCKEELKDIRDIYYEADKEVIGFKETIERINEEKEKLNSRLDLEIKNRNELENNVKKLNDDINLVSTEKNKFEQENEKLNKELEILREKNSKLLIDEDNSKETINIKHKEIEELKDNLNNKEKSLIDIKEVLDSKENSLENLKLTLDEKEKLLEDLRENLLNKDASVVELENKIKELNDHKSKLMERSKTVNNNLRTSKYKVMELTDKLLNAEIELAALKNKQFLNSKTKKVIAPLSHKK
;
A
#
# COMPACT_ATOMS: atom_id res chain seq x y z
N MET A 1 -57.64 8.91 11.53
CA MET A 1 -57.60 10.24 10.88
C MET A 1 -58.30 11.28 11.72
N ILE A 2 -57.57 12.32 12.12
CA ILE A 2 -58.07 13.58 12.67
C ILE A 2 -58.32 14.54 11.50
N LYS A 3 -59.29 15.45 11.63
CA LYS A 3 -59.55 16.53 10.65
C LYS A 3 -59.28 17.88 11.32
N VAL A 4 -58.43 18.69 10.71
CA VAL A 4 -58.01 20.01 11.23
C VAL A 4 -58.20 21.06 10.12
N THR A 5 -58.64 22.26 10.47
CA THR A 5 -58.67 23.40 9.56
C THR A 5 -57.45 24.27 9.82
N VAL A 6 -56.68 24.56 8.78
CA VAL A 6 -55.42 25.34 8.84
C VAL A 6 -55.44 26.43 7.77
N ASN A 7 -54.76 27.55 7.99
CA ASN A 7 -54.65 28.63 7.00
C ASN A 7 -53.27 28.58 6.35
N ILE A 8 -53.20 28.52 5.02
CA ILE A 8 -51.95 28.55 4.26
C ILE A 8 -52.05 29.67 3.23
N ASN A 9 -51.16 30.65 3.36
CA ASN A 9 -51.08 31.88 2.57
C ASN A 9 -52.43 32.61 2.40
N GLY A 10 -53.22 32.69 3.48
CA GLY A 10 -54.52 33.36 3.51
C GLY A 10 -55.71 32.50 3.08
N MET A 11 -55.51 31.23 2.71
CA MET A 11 -56.59 30.31 2.33
C MET A 11 -56.77 29.18 3.37
N ASP A 12 -58.02 28.88 3.73
CA ASP A 12 -58.35 27.83 4.69
C ASP A 12 -58.42 26.44 4.03
N TYR A 13 -57.58 25.52 4.50
CA TYR A 13 -57.52 24.12 4.06
C TYR A 13 -58.00 23.18 5.16
N ASN A 14 -58.77 22.16 4.78
CA ASN A 14 -59.26 21.12 5.68
C ASN A 14 -58.35 19.88 5.56
N LEU A 15 -57.29 19.79 6.35
CA LEU A 15 -56.37 18.65 6.36
C LEU A 15 -57.00 17.44 7.07
N LYS A 16 -56.66 16.24 6.58
CA LYS A 16 -56.96 14.95 7.21
C LYS A 16 -55.70 14.11 7.28
N GLY A 17 -55.35 13.60 8.45
CA GLY A 17 -54.17 12.76 8.64
C GLY A 17 -54.24 11.90 9.90
N ASP A 18 -53.36 10.92 10.02
CA ASP A 18 -53.29 10.00 11.17
C ASP A 18 -52.27 10.42 12.24
N LYS A 19 -51.63 11.58 12.06
CA LYS A 19 -50.80 12.24 13.06
C LYS A 19 -51.65 13.13 13.99
N SER A 20 -51.05 13.59 15.08
CA SER A 20 -51.72 14.49 16.03
C SER A 20 -52.14 15.81 15.38
N GLU A 21 -53.18 16.44 15.93
CA GLU A 21 -53.65 17.76 15.49
C GLU A 21 -52.52 18.80 15.49
N GLN A 22 -51.76 18.87 16.59
CA GLN A 22 -50.59 19.76 16.69
C GLN A 22 -49.60 19.57 15.52
N TYR A 23 -49.23 18.32 15.20
CA TYR A 23 -48.29 18.06 14.10
C TYR A 23 -48.85 18.48 12.74
N LEU A 24 -50.17 18.39 12.53
CA LEU A 24 -50.81 18.84 11.28
C LEU A 24 -50.90 20.36 11.19
N VAL A 25 -51.01 21.07 12.32
CA VAL A 25 -50.90 22.54 12.40
C VAL A 25 -49.45 22.97 12.15
N ASP A 26 -48.48 22.41 12.89
CA ASP A 26 -47.06 22.73 12.75
C ASP A 26 -46.55 22.50 11.31
N LEU A 27 -47.03 21.45 10.65
CA LEU A 27 -46.71 21.15 9.25
C LEU A 27 -47.33 22.17 8.28
N ALA A 28 -48.54 22.65 8.55
CA ALA A 28 -49.18 23.69 7.75
C ALA A 28 -48.45 25.03 7.91
N ASP A 29 -48.07 25.39 9.14
CA ASP A 29 -47.30 26.60 9.45
C ASP A 29 -45.91 26.57 8.81
N PHE A 30 -45.25 25.41 8.74
CA PHE A 30 -43.99 25.23 8.01
C PHE A 30 -44.16 25.47 6.50
N VAL A 31 -45.19 24.89 5.87
CA VAL A 31 -45.47 25.08 4.44
C VAL A 31 -45.83 26.54 4.15
N ASP A 32 -46.69 27.15 4.97
CA ASP A 32 -47.05 28.56 4.88
C ASP A 32 -45.82 29.48 4.99
N SER A 33 -44.93 29.20 5.94
CA SER A 33 -43.67 29.93 6.11
C SER A 33 -42.78 29.85 4.87
N LYS A 34 -42.61 28.66 4.26
CA LYS A 34 -41.83 28.48 3.02
C LYS A 34 -42.45 29.20 1.82
N VAL A 35 -43.78 29.19 1.69
CA VAL A 35 -44.49 29.94 0.64
C VAL A 35 -44.30 31.45 0.82
N LYS A 36 -44.48 31.97 2.04
CA LYS A 36 -44.27 33.38 2.38
C LYS A 36 -42.81 33.80 2.15
N GLU A 37 -41.84 32.98 2.51
CA GLU A 37 -40.42 33.24 2.26
C GLU A 37 -40.15 33.44 0.77
N ILE A 38 -40.62 32.53 -0.09
CA ILE A 38 -40.45 32.61 -1.55
C ILE A 38 -41.14 33.85 -2.13
N MET A 39 -42.37 34.15 -1.70
CA MET A 39 -43.10 35.34 -2.15
C MET A 39 -42.41 36.65 -1.71
N SER A 40 -41.78 36.67 -0.53
CA SER A 40 -41.01 37.82 -0.04
C SER A 40 -39.73 38.07 -0.85
N LYS A 41 -39.09 37.00 -1.36
CA LYS A 41 -37.87 37.06 -2.17
C LYS A 41 -38.12 37.50 -3.61
N ASN A 42 -39.31 37.25 -4.17
CA ASN A 42 -39.69 37.71 -5.51
C ASN A 42 -41.20 37.96 -5.64
N SER A 43 -41.59 39.23 -5.50
CA SER A 43 -42.98 39.69 -5.56
C SER A 43 -43.65 39.64 -6.94
N ARG A 44 -42.92 39.22 -7.99
CA ARG A 44 -43.48 38.99 -9.34
C ARG A 44 -43.99 37.56 -9.56
N LEU A 45 -43.73 36.64 -8.63
CA LEU A 45 -44.27 35.28 -8.68
C LEU A 45 -45.76 35.28 -8.34
N SER A 46 -46.55 34.51 -9.09
CA SER A 46 -47.93 34.20 -8.70
C SER A 46 -47.95 33.25 -7.51
N THR A 47 -49.02 33.30 -6.70
CA THR A 47 -49.20 32.39 -5.57
C THR A 47 -49.03 30.92 -5.96
N SER A 48 -49.60 30.51 -7.10
CA SER A 48 -49.45 29.13 -7.60
C SER A 48 -47.99 28.77 -7.92
N ALA A 49 -47.23 29.66 -8.56
CA ALA A 49 -45.82 29.43 -8.86
C ALA A 49 -44.96 29.41 -7.59
N ALA A 50 -45.24 30.29 -6.61
CA ALA A 50 -44.58 30.29 -5.32
C ALA A 50 -44.87 29.02 -4.50
N THR A 51 -46.11 28.50 -4.54
CA THR A 51 -46.48 27.23 -3.89
C THR A 51 -45.81 26.03 -4.56
N VAL A 52 -45.71 25.99 -5.90
CA VAL A 52 -44.96 24.94 -6.61
C VAL A 52 -43.47 24.99 -6.25
N LEU A 53 -42.87 26.19 -6.20
CA LEU A 53 -41.46 26.33 -5.80
C LEU A 53 -41.23 25.96 -4.33
N ALA A 54 -42.18 26.26 -3.43
CA ALA A 54 -42.13 25.79 -2.04
C ALA A 54 -42.17 24.26 -1.97
N ALA A 55 -43.05 23.61 -2.73
CA ALA A 55 -43.15 22.16 -2.80
C ALA A 55 -41.87 21.51 -3.35
N VAL A 56 -41.24 22.12 -4.37
CA VAL A 56 -39.95 21.66 -4.93
C VAL A 56 -38.83 21.77 -3.88
N ASN A 57 -38.71 22.91 -3.20
CA ASN A 57 -37.68 23.11 -2.16
C ASN A 57 -37.87 22.14 -0.97
N ILE A 58 -39.11 21.92 -0.53
CA ILE A 58 -39.42 20.95 0.54
C ILE A 58 -39.13 19.51 0.09
N ALA A 59 -39.36 19.17 -1.18
CA ALA A 59 -38.99 17.87 -1.72
C ALA A 59 -37.46 17.69 -1.79
N ASP A 60 -36.71 18.73 -2.19
CA ASP A 60 -35.25 18.72 -2.21
C ASP A 60 -34.66 18.53 -0.81
N GLU A 61 -35.14 19.30 0.18
CA GLU A 61 -34.79 19.14 1.60
C GLU A 61 -35.09 17.71 2.12
N LEU A 62 -36.20 17.11 1.68
CA LEU A 62 -36.55 15.71 2.01
C LEU A 62 -35.62 14.68 1.36
N TYR A 63 -35.23 14.88 0.09
CA TYR A 63 -34.27 14.02 -0.60
C TYR A 63 -32.88 14.11 0.03
N GLU A 64 -32.44 15.31 0.43
CA GLU A 64 -31.17 15.49 1.15
C GLU A 64 -31.20 14.82 2.53
N CYS A 65 -32.30 14.97 3.28
CA CYS A 65 -32.49 14.27 4.55
C CYS A 65 -32.48 12.74 4.42
N ASP A 66 -33.16 12.16 3.42
CA ASP A 66 -33.15 10.71 3.19
C ASP A 66 -31.76 10.20 2.75
N PHE A 67 -31.06 10.95 1.89
CA PHE A 67 -29.67 10.63 1.52
C PHE A 67 -28.74 10.65 2.74
N ASN A 68 -28.83 11.69 3.58
CA ASN A 68 -28.05 11.82 4.81
C ASN A 68 -28.40 10.72 5.83
N LEU A 69 -29.68 10.34 5.96
CA LEU A 69 -30.14 9.23 6.80
C LEU A 69 -29.58 7.88 6.32
N ARG A 70 -29.65 7.59 5.01
CA ARG A 70 -29.06 6.37 4.41
C ARG A 70 -27.55 6.32 4.66
N ASN A 71 -26.85 7.43 4.50
CA ASN A 71 -25.42 7.52 4.78
C ASN A 71 -25.11 7.30 6.27
N ALA A 72 -25.90 7.86 7.18
CA ALA A 72 -25.76 7.62 8.62
C ALA A 72 -26.02 6.15 9.00
N ILE A 73 -27.03 5.50 8.40
CA ILE A 73 -27.32 4.07 8.58
C ILE A 73 -26.16 3.21 8.07
N ASN A 74 -25.60 3.52 6.89
CA ASN A 74 -24.49 2.78 6.33
C ASN A 74 -23.20 2.95 7.16
N LYS A 75 -22.90 4.16 7.62
CA LYS A 75 -21.80 4.43 8.56
C LYS A 75 -21.98 3.65 9.85
N LYS A 76 -23.18 3.69 10.46
CA LYS A 76 -23.49 2.91 11.67
C LYS A 76 -23.23 1.42 11.45
N LYS A 77 -23.68 0.85 10.34
CA LYS A 77 -23.45 -0.57 10.00
C LYS A 77 -21.95 -0.90 9.87
N SER A 78 -21.15 -0.03 9.25
CA SER A 78 -19.68 -0.19 9.18
C SER A 78 -19.07 -0.23 10.59
N THR A 79 -19.34 0.80 11.40
CA THR A 79 -18.83 0.89 12.77
C THR A 79 -19.31 -0.24 13.67
N GLU A 80 -20.51 -0.77 13.45
CA GLU A 80 -21.05 -1.91 14.18
C GLU A 80 -20.38 -3.24 13.75
N SER A 81 -19.98 -3.39 12.48
CA SER A 81 -19.11 -4.47 12.02
C SER A 81 -17.71 -4.38 12.62
N GLU A 82 -17.07 -3.21 12.52
CA GLU A 82 -15.73 -2.93 13.08
C GLU A 82 -15.69 -3.19 14.60
N LYS A 83 -16.74 -2.77 15.33
CA LYS A 83 -16.90 -3.07 16.76
C LYS A 83 -16.96 -4.58 17.03
N ASN A 84 -17.73 -5.33 16.25
CA ASN A 84 -17.85 -6.77 16.44
C ASN A 84 -16.53 -7.51 16.12
N GLU A 85 -15.79 -7.07 15.11
CA GLU A 85 -14.44 -7.56 14.83
C GLU A 85 -13.45 -7.25 15.96
N LEU A 86 -13.53 -6.05 16.55
CA LEU A 86 -12.70 -5.66 17.69
C LEU A 86 -13.02 -6.49 18.93
N ILE A 87 -14.29 -6.78 19.21
CA ILE A 87 -14.70 -7.68 20.30
C ILE A 87 -14.09 -9.08 20.09
N GLN A 88 -14.23 -9.66 18.89
CA GLN A 88 -13.64 -10.98 18.59
C GLN A 88 -12.11 -11.00 18.72
N LYS A 89 -11.42 -9.88 18.41
CA LYS A 89 -9.96 -9.74 18.61
C LYS A 89 -9.61 -9.68 20.10
N VAL A 90 -10.38 -8.94 20.90
CA VAL A 90 -10.20 -8.86 22.36
C VAL A 90 -10.45 -10.20 23.03
N ASP A 91 -11.49 -10.94 22.63
CA ASP A 91 -11.80 -12.25 23.20
C ASP A 91 -10.65 -13.26 22.95
N LYS A 92 -10.12 -13.32 21.72
CA LYS A 92 -8.96 -14.15 21.38
C LYS A 92 -7.71 -13.75 22.18
N LEU A 93 -7.41 -12.46 22.30
CA LEU A 93 -6.29 -11.97 23.10
C LEU A 93 -6.44 -12.33 24.59
N ASN A 94 -7.66 -12.36 25.12
CA ASN A 94 -7.93 -12.79 26.50
C ASN A 94 -7.73 -14.31 26.67
N GLU A 95 -8.09 -15.13 25.67
CA GLU A 95 -7.79 -16.57 25.68
C GLU A 95 -6.27 -16.83 25.62
N ASP A 96 -5.56 -16.18 24.70
CA ASP A 96 -4.09 -16.28 24.56
C ASP A 96 -3.36 -15.79 25.81
N LEU A 97 -3.83 -14.72 26.46
CA LEU A 97 -3.29 -14.24 27.73
C LEU A 97 -3.48 -15.29 28.85
N LYS A 98 -4.64 -15.95 28.87
CA LYS A 98 -4.99 -16.96 29.88
C LYS A 98 -4.16 -18.24 29.73
N THR A 99 -3.92 -18.72 28.50
CA THR A 99 -3.03 -19.86 28.24
C THR A 99 -1.60 -19.52 28.65
N THR A 100 -1.09 -18.36 28.22
CA THR A 100 0.25 -17.87 28.57
C THR A 100 0.46 -17.76 30.09
N LEU A 101 -0.56 -17.31 30.84
CA LEU A 101 -0.50 -17.26 32.31
C LEU A 101 -0.41 -18.65 32.94
N VAL A 102 -1.15 -19.64 32.44
CA VAL A 102 -1.09 -21.03 32.91
C VAL A 102 0.26 -21.69 32.60
N GLU A 103 0.84 -21.40 31.43
CA GLU A 103 2.18 -21.87 31.07
C GLU A 103 3.26 -21.23 31.94
N LYS A 104 3.18 -19.92 32.17
CA LYS A 104 4.07 -19.21 33.09
C LYS A 104 4.03 -19.80 34.50
N THR A 105 2.86 -20.07 35.06
CA THR A 105 2.76 -20.66 36.40
C THR A 105 3.37 -22.05 36.47
N LYS A 106 3.14 -22.91 35.46
CA LYS A 106 3.77 -24.23 35.37
C LYS A 106 5.30 -24.15 35.29
N LEU A 107 5.84 -23.22 34.49
CA LEU A 107 7.28 -22.99 34.38
C LEU A 107 7.87 -22.48 35.70
N GLN A 108 7.16 -21.62 36.45
CA GLN A 108 7.60 -21.18 37.77
C GLN A 108 7.62 -22.33 38.79
N GLU A 109 6.60 -23.19 38.81
CA GLU A 109 6.57 -24.39 39.66
C GLU A 109 7.71 -25.36 39.31
N GLN A 110 7.95 -25.62 38.03
CA GLN A 110 9.07 -26.45 37.57
C GLN A 110 10.42 -25.87 38.01
N LEU A 111 10.63 -24.56 37.86
CA LEU A 111 11.88 -23.91 38.23
C LEU A 111 12.15 -24.03 39.73
N VAL A 112 11.15 -23.74 40.58
CA VAL A 112 11.25 -23.91 42.04
C VAL A 112 11.56 -25.36 42.42
N ASN A 113 10.91 -26.35 41.80
CA ASN A 113 11.17 -27.77 42.06
C ASN A 113 12.60 -28.17 41.65
N THR A 114 13.10 -27.68 40.51
CA THR A 114 14.48 -27.95 40.08
C THR A 114 15.51 -27.28 40.98
N GLU A 115 15.25 -26.05 41.44
CA GLU A 115 16.13 -25.33 42.37
C GLU A 115 16.22 -26.04 43.73
N GLN A 116 15.08 -26.53 44.25
CA GLN A 116 15.05 -27.32 45.47
C GLN A 116 15.81 -28.65 45.32
N SER A 117 15.58 -29.39 44.23
CA SER A 117 16.31 -30.65 43.97
C SER A 117 17.81 -30.43 43.79
N LEU A 118 18.23 -29.33 43.14
CA LEU A 118 19.65 -28.95 43.07
C LEU A 118 20.22 -28.69 44.47
N LYS A 119 19.49 -27.94 45.31
CA LYS A 119 19.93 -27.60 46.66
C LYS A 119 20.08 -28.82 47.56
N GLU A 120 19.19 -29.80 47.43
CA GLU A 120 19.27 -31.09 48.11
C GLU A 120 20.53 -31.86 47.63
N LYS A 121 20.72 -32.04 46.32
CA LYS A 121 21.92 -32.66 45.74
C LYS A 121 23.23 -31.97 46.14
N TYR A 122 23.25 -30.63 46.23
CA TYR A 122 24.41 -29.88 46.72
C TYR A 122 24.69 -30.15 48.20
N SER A 123 23.67 -30.26 49.04
CA SER A 123 23.83 -30.58 50.47
C SER A 123 24.37 -31.99 50.69
N GLU A 124 23.89 -32.97 49.92
CA GLU A 124 24.40 -34.35 49.93
C GLU A 124 25.87 -34.40 49.49
N LEU A 125 26.22 -33.71 48.40
CA LEU A 125 27.59 -33.63 47.90
C LEU A 125 28.54 -32.94 48.89
N GLU A 126 28.08 -31.91 49.59
CA GLU A 126 28.86 -31.23 50.64
C GLU A 126 29.08 -32.14 51.85
N GLN A 127 28.09 -32.95 52.25
CA GLN A 127 28.26 -33.97 53.29
C GLN A 127 29.27 -35.04 52.87
N ALA A 128 29.14 -35.61 51.67
CA ALA A 128 30.06 -36.61 51.14
C ALA A 128 31.50 -36.08 50.96
N PHE A 129 31.65 -34.81 50.59
CA PHE A 129 32.97 -34.17 50.52
C PHE A 129 33.61 -34.02 51.90
N ASN A 130 32.82 -33.69 52.93
CA ASN A 130 33.31 -33.58 54.29
C ASN A 130 33.72 -34.95 54.88
N THR A 131 32.95 -36.02 54.64
CA THR A 131 33.34 -37.37 55.10
C THR A 131 34.61 -37.87 54.40
N LEU A 132 34.73 -37.73 53.08
CA LEU A 132 35.95 -38.05 52.32
C LEU A 132 37.17 -37.26 52.81
N LYS A 133 36.98 -36.00 53.19
CA LYS A 133 38.04 -35.16 53.77
C LYS A 133 38.46 -35.66 55.15
N GLU A 134 37.52 -36.07 56.00
CA GLU A 134 37.83 -36.67 57.30
C GLU A 134 38.61 -38.00 57.13
N GLU A 135 38.14 -38.90 56.27
CA GLU A 135 38.83 -40.16 55.92
C GLU A 135 40.24 -39.91 55.39
N ALA A 136 40.43 -38.95 54.47
CA ALA A 136 41.75 -38.59 53.98
C ALA A 136 42.69 -38.11 55.10
N THR A 137 42.20 -37.34 56.07
CA THR A 137 43.01 -36.94 57.23
C THR A 137 43.30 -38.09 58.19
N ALA A 138 42.41 -39.08 58.32
CA ALA A 138 42.61 -40.27 59.12
C ALA A 138 43.71 -41.16 58.50
N LEU A 139 43.59 -41.49 57.21
CA LEU A 139 44.59 -42.25 56.45
C LEU A 139 45.96 -41.56 56.46
N GLN A 140 46.00 -40.22 56.42
CA GLN A 140 47.26 -39.48 56.49
C GLN A 140 47.94 -39.58 57.87
N LYS A 141 47.17 -39.63 58.97
CA LYS A 141 47.70 -39.90 60.32
C LYS A 141 48.18 -41.34 60.46
N GLU A 142 47.39 -42.31 59.99
CA GLU A 142 47.75 -43.73 60.01
C GLU A 142 49.07 -43.98 59.25
N LYS A 143 49.20 -43.40 58.06
CA LYS A 143 50.45 -43.42 57.27
C LYS A 143 51.64 -42.85 58.05
N GLN A 144 51.46 -41.77 58.83
CA GLN A 144 52.53 -41.22 59.66
C GLN A 144 52.92 -42.18 60.80
N SER A 145 51.93 -42.77 61.48
CA SER A 145 52.16 -43.79 62.53
C SER A 145 52.95 -44.99 61.99
N LEU A 146 52.52 -45.55 60.85
CA LEU A 146 53.19 -46.68 60.21
C LEU A 146 54.61 -46.35 59.75
N LEU A 147 54.90 -45.10 59.34
CA LEU A 147 56.25 -44.68 58.99
C LEU A 147 57.18 -44.58 60.21
N GLU A 148 56.64 -44.16 61.35
CA GLU A 148 57.38 -44.10 62.62
C GLU A 148 57.63 -45.51 63.17
N GLU A 149 56.63 -46.38 63.12
CA GLU A 149 56.75 -47.79 63.51
C GLU A 149 57.75 -48.57 62.64
N ASN A 150 57.71 -48.39 61.31
CA ASN A 150 58.72 -48.95 60.39
C ASN A 150 60.14 -48.43 60.67
N LYS A 151 60.28 -47.18 61.15
CA LYS A 151 61.58 -46.64 61.55
C LYS A 151 62.07 -47.33 62.82
N ASN A 152 61.21 -47.51 63.81
CA ASN A 152 61.54 -48.22 65.06
C ASN A 152 61.96 -49.66 64.78
N PHE A 153 61.19 -50.44 64.03
CA PHE A 153 61.57 -51.81 63.63
C PHE A 153 62.90 -51.86 62.86
N LYS A 154 63.19 -50.85 62.04
CA LYS A 154 64.48 -50.76 61.32
C LYS A 154 65.66 -50.48 62.25
N ASP A 155 65.44 -49.76 63.34
CA ASP A 155 66.47 -49.48 64.35
C ASP A 155 66.65 -50.69 65.29
N GLU A 156 65.57 -51.34 65.75
CA GLU A 156 65.60 -52.63 66.45
C GLU A 156 66.31 -53.73 65.66
N LEU A 157 66.09 -53.81 64.34
CA LEU A 157 66.77 -54.77 63.46
C LEU A 157 68.28 -54.53 63.42
N LYS A 158 68.75 -53.27 63.50
CA LYS A 158 70.20 -52.98 63.59
C LYS A 158 70.76 -53.44 64.93
N GLU A 159 70.05 -53.18 66.03
CA GLU A 159 70.48 -53.63 67.36
C GLU A 159 70.55 -55.16 67.45
N SER A 160 69.54 -55.86 66.92
CA SER A 160 69.54 -57.33 66.83
C SER A 160 70.68 -57.88 65.97
N ASN A 161 70.98 -57.24 64.83
CA ASN A 161 72.13 -57.61 63.99
C ASN A 161 73.47 -57.37 64.70
N ASN A 162 73.64 -56.22 65.37
CA ASN A 162 74.84 -55.92 66.16
C ASN A 162 75.02 -56.94 67.30
N LEU A 163 73.93 -57.32 67.98
CA LEU A 163 73.96 -58.34 69.03
C LEU A 163 74.33 -59.72 68.47
N ASN A 164 73.80 -60.10 67.30
CA ASN A 164 74.21 -61.32 66.60
C ASN A 164 75.70 -61.30 66.21
N GLU A 165 76.27 -60.18 65.79
CA GLU A 165 77.72 -60.08 65.53
C GLU A 165 78.56 -60.28 66.79
N VAL A 166 78.13 -59.73 67.93
CA VAL A 166 78.79 -59.94 69.23
C VAL A 166 78.69 -61.41 69.66
N LEU A 167 77.50 -61.99 69.60
CA LEU A 167 77.25 -63.37 70.01
C LEU A 167 78.02 -64.37 69.13
N ASN A 168 78.15 -64.09 67.82
CA ASN A 168 78.97 -64.91 66.91
C ASN A 168 80.47 -64.88 67.29
N LYS A 169 81.00 -63.73 67.72
CA LYS A 169 82.38 -63.62 68.23
C LYS A 169 82.57 -64.40 69.54
N GLU A 170 81.62 -64.31 70.48
CA GLU A 170 81.65 -65.11 71.71
C GLU A 170 81.61 -66.62 71.42
N VAL A 171 80.82 -67.04 70.42
CA VAL A 171 80.77 -68.44 69.97
C VAL A 171 82.09 -68.90 69.33
N GLU A 172 82.81 -68.05 68.58
CA GLU A 172 84.16 -68.36 68.10
C GLU A 172 85.17 -68.49 69.26
N ASP A 173 85.16 -67.55 70.21
CA ASP A 173 86.01 -67.59 71.41
C ASP A 173 85.78 -68.87 72.23
N ILE A 174 84.52 -69.31 72.37
CA ILE A 174 84.17 -70.56 73.05
C ILE A 174 84.64 -71.79 72.24
N LYS A 175 84.52 -71.78 70.90
CA LYS A 175 85.04 -72.86 70.05
C LYS A 175 86.54 -73.02 70.19
N GLU A 176 87.31 -71.93 70.17
CA GLU A 176 88.78 -72.02 70.29
C GLU A 176 89.20 -72.42 71.72
N LYS A 177 88.50 -71.95 72.77
CA LYS A 177 88.68 -72.46 74.15
C LYS A 177 88.43 -73.97 74.25
N ASN A 178 87.34 -74.47 73.65
CA ASN A 178 87.01 -75.90 73.65
C ASN A 178 88.07 -76.73 72.90
N LYS A 179 88.60 -76.23 71.79
CA LYS A 179 89.69 -76.88 71.03
C LYS A 179 91.00 -76.97 71.84
N VAL A 180 91.28 -75.99 72.71
CA VAL A 180 92.40 -76.07 73.68
C VAL A 180 92.10 -77.09 74.79
N LEU A 181 90.85 -77.19 75.25
CA LEU A 181 90.44 -78.18 76.25
C LEU A 181 90.54 -79.62 75.71
N TYR A 182 90.10 -79.90 74.48
CA TYR A 182 90.22 -81.23 73.86
C TYR A 182 91.69 -81.69 73.82
N LYS A 183 92.62 -80.84 73.36
CA LYS A 183 94.06 -81.17 73.39
C LYS A 183 94.59 -81.51 74.78
N LYS A 184 94.09 -80.84 75.82
CA LYS A 184 94.46 -81.16 77.21
C LYS A 184 93.88 -82.50 77.67
N VAL A 185 92.67 -82.86 77.24
CA VAL A 185 92.09 -84.17 77.52
C VAL A 185 92.95 -85.26 76.88
N ASP A 186 93.33 -85.12 75.61
CA ASP A 186 94.22 -86.06 74.91
C ASP A 186 95.57 -86.22 75.66
N GLU A 187 96.18 -85.13 76.14
CA GLU A 187 97.40 -85.16 76.98
C GLU A 187 97.21 -85.87 78.32
N PHE A 188 96.01 -85.89 78.89
CA PHE A 188 95.71 -86.61 80.14
C PHE A 188 95.38 -88.08 79.87
N GLU A 189 94.71 -88.43 78.78
CA GLU A 189 94.47 -89.84 78.37
C GLU A 189 95.80 -90.57 78.11
N VAL A 190 96.77 -89.93 77.46
CA VAL A 190 98.12 -90.49 77.28
C VAL A 190 98.81 -90.74 78.63
N LYS A 191 98.69 -89.83 79.60
CA LYS A 191 99.23 -90.00 80.96
C LYS A 191 98.51 -91.09 81.75
N GLU A 192 97.22 -91.29 81.53
CA GLU A 192 96.45 -92.39 82.13
C GLU A 192 96.98 -93.74 81.63
N LEU A 193 97.19 -93.87 80.31
CA LEU A 193 97.78 -95.07 79.71
C LEU A 193 99.18 -95.38 80.26
N GLU A 194 100.06 -94.37 80.36
CA GLU A 194 101.40 -94.55 80.97
C GLU A 194 101.36 -94.98 82.44
N LEU A 195 100.35 -94.59 83.21
CA LEU A 195 100.16 -95.00 84.60
C LEU A 195 99.59 -96.42 84.68
N LYS A 196 98.70 -96.78 83.75
CA LYS A 196 98.09 -98.11 83.64
C LYS A 196 99.13 -99.20 83.35
N ASP A 197 100.07 -98.93 82.44
CA ASP A 197 101.16 -99.86 82.12
C ASP A 197 102.12 -100.05 83.31
N LYS A 198 102.41 -98.99 84.09
CA LYS A 198 103.21 -99.09 85.33
C LYS A 198 102.49 -99.92 86.40
N LEU A 199 101.16 -99.87 86.45
CA LEU A 199 100.34 -100.63 87.40
C LEU A 199 100.26 -102.12 87.03
N GLN A 200 100.27 -102.44 85.73
CA GLN A 200 100.40 -103.82 85.22
C GLN A 200 101.72 -104.47 85.67
N VAL A 201 102.85 -103.80 85.47
CA VAL A 201 104.18 -104.28 85.90
C VAL A 201 104.23 -104.52 87.41
N SER A 202 103.60 -103.66 88.22
CA SER A 202 103.49 -103.87 89.66
C SER A 202 102.69 -105.12 90.02
N ASN A 203 101.54 -105.36 89.38
CA ASN A 203 100.70 -106.54 89.62
C ASN A 203 101.38 -107.87 89.30
N ASP A 204 102.22 -107.93 88.27
CA ASP A 204 102.94 -109.16 87.93
C ASP A 204 104.04 -109.47 88.95
N THR A 205 104.63 -108.46 89.63
CA THR A 205 105.54 -108.70 90.78
C THR A 205 104.83 -109.18 92.05
N VAL A 206 103.55 -108.87 92.23
CA VAL A 206 102.75 -109.36 93.38
C VAL A 206 102.48 -110.86 93.27
N LYS A 207 102.13 -111.36 92.07
CA LYS A 207 101.92 -112.80 91.80
C LYS A 207 103.16 -113.66 92.07
N GLU A 208 104.36 -113.10 91.96
CA GLU A 208 105.61 -113.82 92.22
C GLU A 208 105.92 -113.96 93.73
N LEU A 209 105.30 -113.14 94.57
CA LEU A 209 105.40 -113.20 96.03
C LEU A 209 104.29 -114.03 96.69
N GLU A 210 103.08 -114.07 96.10
CA GLU A 210 101.97 -114.92 96.57
C GLU A 210 102.32 -116.43 96.51
N ASN A 211 103.10 -116.85 95.51
CA ASN A 211 103.51 -118.24 95.30
C ASN A 211 104.61 -118.76 96.27
N LYS A 212 104.95 -118.01 97.33
CA LYS A 212 105.91 -118.43 98.37
C LYS A 212 105.33 -118.67 99.77
N THR A 213 104.02 -118.48 99.96
CA THR A 213 103.42 -118.47 101.32
C THR A 213 102.33 -119.53 101.55
N THR A 214 102.19 -120.53 100.67
CA THR A 214 101.37 -121.73 100.95
C THR A 214 102.03 -123.02 100.49
N SER A 215 103.04 -123.45 101.25
CA SER A 215 103.38 -124.88 101.34
C SER A 215 103.44 -125.31 102.80
N LEU A 216 102.80 -126.44 103.09
CA LEU A 216 102.74 -127.17 104.37
C LEU A 216 101.74 -126.68 105.44
N GLU A 217 100.46 -126.93 105.18
CA GLU A 217 99.79 -127.93 106.04
C GLU A 217 100.03 -129.31 105.39
N ASN A 218 100.63 -130.24 106.15
CA ASN A 218 101.08 -131.57 105.70
C ASN A 218 99.91 -132.57 105.72
N ASN A 219 99.61 -133.32 104.65
CA ASN A 219 100.26 -134.55 104.15
C ASN A 219 100.14 -135.81 105.06
N PHE A 220 99.02 -136.54 104.91
CA PHE A 220 98.79 -137.98 105.17
C PHE A 220 97.35 -138.27 104.64
N ASP A 221 97.04 -139.13 103.66
CA ASP A 221 97.78 -140.18 102.94
C ASP A 221 97.50 -140.17 101.41
N ASP A 222 98.41 -140.81 100.67
CA ASP A 222 98.38 -141.15 99.24
C ASP A 222 97.08 -141.84 98.76
N LEU A 223 96.48 -141.46 97.62
CA LEU A 223 96.90 -141.72 96.22
C LEU A 223 96.84 -143.22 95.81
N ASN A 224 95.67 -143.67 95.38
CA ASN A 224 95.43 -144.70 94.34
C ASN A 224 93.91 -145.01 94.24
N ASN A 225 93.28 -145.16 93.07
CA ASN A 225 93.80 -144.98 91.72
C ASN A 225 92.63 -144.73 90.75
N GLU A 226 92.97 -144.56 89.47
CA GLU A 226 92.09 -144.50 88.29
C GLU A 226 90.81 -145.36 88.30
N PHE A 227 89.86 -144.93 87.45
CA PHE A 227 89.02 -145.81 86.62
C PHE A 227 87.81 -146.52 87.27
N ASN A 228 86.63 -145.90 87.05
CA ASN A 228 85.26 -146.45 87.20
C ASN A 228 84.67 -146.48 88.63
N LYS A 229 83.36 -146.25 88.83
CA LYS A 229 82.23 -146.46 87.91
C LYS A 229 81.03 -145.56 88.21
N LEU A 230 80.19 -145.40 87.18
CA LEU A 230 78.89 -144.71 87.17
C LEU A 230 77.88 -145.11 88.28
N SER A 231 77.05 -144.11 88.63
CA SER A 231 75.71 -144.22 89.25
C SER A 231 75.65 -144.45 90.78
N LYS A 232 74.66 -143.92 91.52
CA LYS A 232 73.46 -143.15 91.13
C LYS A 232 72.93 -142.29 92.29
N LEU A 233 72.65 -141.02 91.99
CA LEU A 233 71.41 -140.27 92.32
C LEU A 233 70.56 -140.69 93.55
N ASN A 234 70.51 -139.83 94.58
CA ASN A 234 69.34 -139.01 94.99
C ASN A 234 69.83 -138.09 96.14
N SER A 235 69.85 -136.76 96.07
CA SER A 235 68.79 -135.78 95.81
C SER A 235 67.71 -135.71 96.89
N GLU A 236 67.59 -134.55 97.55
CA GLU A 236 66.34 -133.80 97.81
C GLU A 236 66.62 -132.62 98.76
N ASN A 237 66.60 -131.38 98.24
CA ASN A 237 66.36 -130.10 98.96
C ASN A 237 66.62 -128.82 98.11
N SER A 238 67.00 -128.93 96.82
CA SER A 238 67.41 -127.77 96.00
C SER A 238 66.31 -127.13 95.10
N LEU A 239 65.03 -127.55 95.23
CA LEU A 239 64.01 -127.30 94.18
C LEU A 239 63.01 -126.16 94.43
N GLU A 240 63.21 -125.30 95.42
CA GLU A 240 62.26 -124.20 95.73
C GLU A 240 62.81 -122.79 95.41
N LEU A 241 64.13 -122.59 95.38
CA LEU A 241 64.76 -121.32 94.98
C LEU A 241 64.78 -121.08 93.46
N GLU A 242 64.72 -122.14 92.65
CA GLU A 242 64.87 -122.05 91.19
C GLU A 242 63.58 -121.61 90.46
N ARG A 243 62.41 -121.67 91.13
CA ARG A 243 61.13 -121.17 90.57
C ARG A 243 61.00 -119.64 90.64
N VAL A 244 61.27 -119.05 91.81
CA VAL A 244 61.03 -117.61 92.06
C VAL A 244 61.90 -116.70 91.17
N VAL A 245 63.12 -117.14 90.82
CA VAL A 245 64.01 -116.41 89.90
C VAL A 245 63.44 -116.37 88.48
N LYS A 246 62.74 -117.43 88.06
CA LYS A 246 62.19 -117.56 86.71
C LYS A 246 60.97 -116.65 86.51
N ASP A 247 60.03 -116.66 87.47
CA ASP A 247 58.84 -115.80 87.44
C ASP A 247 59.22 -114.31 87.51
N LYS A 248 60.26 -113.97 88.28
CA LYS A 248 60.82 -112.62 88.31
C LYS A 248 61.37 -112.18 86.94
N SER A 249 62.13 -113.04 86.26
CA SER A 249 62.70 -112.71 84.94
C SER A 249 61.63 -112.45 83.87
N SER A 250 60.54 -113.22 83.85
CA SER A 250 59.42 -112.98 82.94
C SER A 250 58.68 -111.68 83.22
N LEU A 251 58.52 -111.31 84.50
CA LEU A 251 57.84 -110.06 84.88
C LEU A 251 58.69 -108.82 84.58
N GLU A 252 60.02 -108.90 84.71
CA GLU A 252 60.93 -107.81 84.31
C GLU A 252 60.94 -107.62 82.78
N GLU A 253 60.88 -108.71 82.01
CA GLU A 253 60.79 -108.66 80.55
C GLU A 253 59.45 -108.07 80.08
N GLU A 254 58.32 -108.52 80.64
CA GLU A 254 56.97 -108.00 80.34
C GLU A 254 56.84 -106.51 80.70
N ASN A 255 57.39 -106.09 81.86
CA ASN A 255 57.39 -104.68 82.26
C ASN A 255 58.25 -103.81 81.33
N SER A 256 59.36 -104.34 80.80
CA SER A 256 60.17 -103.64 79.78
C SER A 256 59.40 -103.40 78.47
N VAL A 257 58.58 -104.37 78.04
CA VAL A 257 57.71 -104.27 76.86
C VAL A 257 56.59 -103.26 77.11
N LEU A 258 55.96 -103.28 78.28
CA LEU A 258 54.94 -102.31 78.67
C LEU A 258 55.49 -100.88 78.64
N ILE A 259 56.63 -100.60 79.29
CA ILE A 259 57.28 -99.28 79.28
C ILE A 259 57.57 -98.79 77.84
N LYS A 260 57.99 -99.69 76.95
CA LYS A 260 58.27 -99.37 75.54
C LYS A 260 56.99 -99.03 74.78
N ASN A 261 55.89 -99.74 75.07
CA ASN A 261 54.57 -99.44 74.51
C ASN A 261 54.00 -98.12 75.05
N THR A 262 54.18 -97.80 76.34
CA THR A 262 53.74 -96.53 76.93
C THR A 262 54.42 -95.34 76.25
N LYS A 263 55.75 -95.39 76.07
CA LYS A 263 56.49 -94.33 75.34
C LYS A 263 56.02 -94.19 73.89
N SER A 264 55.75 -95.30 73.20
CA SER A 264 55.21 -95.25 71.83
C SER A 264 53.79 -94.64 71.77
N LEU A 265 52.98 -94.82 72.82
CA LEU A 265 51.68 -94.18 72.94
C LEU A 265 51.80 -92.68 73.27
N GLU A 266 52.70 -92.29 74.16
CA GLU A 266 53.00 -90.88 74.48
C GLU A 266 53.47 -90.11 73.24
N GLU A 267 54.38 -90.66 72.44
CA GLU A 267 54.81 -90.06 71.17
C GLU A 267 53.66 -89.89 70.16
N LYS A 268 52.70 -90.83 70.13
CA LYS A 268 51.50 -90.72 69.27
C LYS A 268 50.53 -89.66 69.78
N CYS A 269 50.33 -89.57 71.09
CA CYS A 269 49.51 -88.52 71.71
C CYS A 269 50.09 -87.13 71.45
N LEU A 270 51.41 -86.95 71.57
CA LEU A 270 52.09 -85.68 71.27
C LEU A 270 51.95 -85.29 69.79
N LYS A 271 52.05 -86.24 68.85
CA LYS A 271 51.81 -85.99 67.41
C LYS A 271 50.37 -85.56 67.14
N LEU A 272 49.39 -86.30 67.70
CA LEU A 272 47.97 -85.96 67.57
C LEU A 272 47.65 -84.59 68.18
N GLN A 273 48.26 -84.23 69.30
CA GLN A 273 48.07 -82.92 69.92
C GLN A 273 48.61 -81.78 69.04
N SER A 274 49.77 -81.98 68.39
CA SER A 274 50.31 -81.02 67.41
C SER A 274 49.40 -80.87 66.18
N GLU A 275 48.85 -81.97 65.64
CA GLU A 275 47.87 -81.92 64.55
C GLU A 275 46.57 -81.18 64.96
N ILE A 276 46.09 -81.40 66.19
CA ILE A 276 44.90 -80.70 66.72
C ILE A 276 45.16 -79.19 66.85
N GLU A 277 46.34 -78.77 67.32
CA GLU A 277 46.71 -77.35 67.40
C GLU A 277 46.80 -76.69 66.01
N GLN A 278 47.40 -77.38 65.02
CA GLN A 278 47.44 -76.92 63.63
C GLN A 278 46.04 -76.79 63.01
N LEU A 279 45.17 -77.80 63.19
CA LEU A 279 43.79 -77.76 62.73
C LEU A 279 42.99 -76.65 63.42
N THR A 280 43.22 -76.40 64.71
CA THR A 280 42.56 -75.33 65.47
C THR A 280 42.95 -73.95 64.94
N SER A 281 44.23 -73.75 64.59
CA SER A 281 44.73 -72.54 63.93
C SER A 281 44.05 -72.31 62.56
N LEU A 282 44.01 -73.34 61.71
CA LEU A 282 43.37 -73.27 60.39
C LEU A 282 41.86 -72.95 60.50
N VAL A 283 41.15 -73.58 61.43
CA VAL A 283 39.72 -73.30 61.70
C VAL A 283 39.50 -71.87 62.20
N SER A 284 40.45 -71.29 62.95
CA SER A 284 40.39 -69.90 63.38
C SER A 284 40.55 -68.93 62.20
N ASN A 285 41.51 -69.20 61.30
CA ASN A 285 41.72 -68.40 60.10
C ASN A 285 40.51 -68.47 59.14
N GLU A 286 39.92 -69.65 58.92
CA GLU A 286 38.72 -69.80 58.09
C GLU A 286 37.50 -69.08 58.68
N LYS A 287 37.36 -69.02 60.02
CA LYS A 287 36.33 -68.20 60.67
C LYS A 287 36.52 -66.71 60.40
N ASN A 288 37.76 -66.22 60.41
CA ASN A 288 38.05 -64.82 60.08
C ASN A 288 37.83 -64.51 58.59
N ASN A 289 38.30 -65.37 57.67
CA ASN A 289 38.02 -65.24 56.23
C ASN A 289 36.51 -65.20 55.95
N LYS A 290 35.74 -66.13 56.52
CA LYS A 290 34.28 -66.14 56.39
C LYS A 290 33.65 -64.81 56.85
N LYS A 291 34.16 -64.21 57.93
CA LYS A 291 33.65 -62.97 58.47
C LYS A 291 33.94 -61.78 57.54
N LEU A 292 35.17 -61.68 57.02
CA LEU A 292 35.55 -60.68 56.00
C LEU A 292 34.68 -60.79 54.75
N ILE A 293 34.47 -62.01 54.22
CA ILE A 293 33.61 -62.26 53.06
C ILE A 293 32.15 -61.86 53.33
N GLN A 294 31.65 -62.03 54.56
CA GLN A 294 30.31 -61.56 54.94
C GLN A 294 30.22 -60.03 54.98
N GLU A 295 31.25 -59.34 55.46
CA GLU A 295 31.33 -57.87 55.49
C GLU A 295 31.41 -57.28 54.07
N GLU A 296 32.22 -57.87 53.18
CA GLU A 296 32.27 -57.51 51.75
C GLU A 296 30.95 -57.78 51.02
N TYR A 297 30.30 -58.93 51.27
CA TYR A 297 29.00 -59.26 50.67
C TYR A 297 27.90 -58.24 51.06
N ILE A 298 27.92 -57.74 52.30
CA ILE A 298 26.98 -56.70 52.74
C ILE A 298 27.24 -55.40 51.99
N LYS A 299 28.49 -54.93 51.91
CA LYS A 299 28.86 -53.73 51.15
C LYS A 299 28.44 -53.81 49.68
N CYS A 300 28.82 -54.87 48.97
CA CYS A 300 28.42 -55.05 47.57
C CYS A 300 26.90 -55.13 47.37
N LYS A 301 26.14 -55.58 48.38
CA LYS A 301 24.67 -55.61 48.33
C LYS A 301 24.05 -54.23 48.54
N GLU A 302 24.67 -53.37 49.35
CA GLU A 302 24.28 -51.97 49.52
C GLU A 302 24.61 -51.15 48.26
N GLU A 303 25.85 -51.27 47.74
CA GLU A 303 26.25 -50.66 46.45
C GLU A 303 25.31 -51.07 45.30
N LEU A 304 24.91 -52.36 45.21
CA LEU A 304 23.96 -52.84 44.22
C LEU A 304 22.55 -52.25 44.37
N LYS A 305 22.15 -51.83 45.57
CA LYS A 305 20.89 -51.13 45.81
C LYS A 305 21.03 -49.69 45.33
N ASP A 306 22.09 -48.99 45.71
CA ASP A 306 22.28 -47.58 45.36
C ASP A 306 22.43 -47.41 43.84
N ILE A 307 23.16 -48.30 43.15
CA ILE A 307 23.23 -48.35 41.68
C ILE A 307 21.85 -48.56 41.05
N ARG A 308 20.98 -49.37 41.67
CA ARG A 308 19.63 -49.63 41.16
C ARG A 308 18.71 -48.41 41.35
N ASP A 309 18.84 -47.71 42.47
CA ASP A 309 18.07 -46.50 42.75
C ASP A 309 18.51 -45.36 41.79
N ILE A 310 19.82 -45.21 41.54
CA ILE A 310 20.36 -44.30 40.50
C ILE A 310 19.84 -44.67 39.10
N TYR A 311 19.83 -45.96 38.75
CA TYR A 311 19.31 -46.41 37.45
C TYR A 311 17.81 -46.10 37.28
N TYR A 312 17.02 -46.25 38.34
CA TYR A 312 15.58 -45.97 38.32
C TYR A 312 15.28 -44.47 38.12
N GLU A 313 16.01 -43.58 38.81
CA GLU A 313 15.87 -42.14 38.60
C GLU A 313 16.36 -41.71 37.20
N ALA A 314 17.43 -42.32 36.68
CA ALA A 314 17.88 -42.07 35.31
C ALA A 314 16.85 -42.50 34.25
N ASP A 315 16.18 -43.65 34.41
CA ASP A 315 15.14 -44.11 33.48
C ASP A 315 13.90 -43.21 33.53
N LYS A 316 13.56 -42.70 34.72
CA LYS A 316 12.51 -41.69 34.95
C LYS A 316 12.84 -40.34 34.31
N GLU A 317 14.08 -39.87 34.40
CA GLU A 317 14.54 -38.68 33.65
C GLU A 317 14.44 -38.91 32.13
N VAL A 318 14.84 -40.09 31.63
CA VAL A 318 14.70 -40.46 30.20
C VAL A 318 13.24 -40.48 29.73
N ILE A 319 12.29 -40.92 30.57
CA ILE A 319 10.85 -40.83 30.28
C ILE A 319 10.41 -39.36 30.18
N GLY A 320 10.82 -38.50 31.12
CA GLY A 320 10.53 -37.06 31.06
C GLY A 320 11.13 -36.37 29.83
N PHE A 321 12.30 -36.80 29.36
CA PHE A 321 12.88 -36.32 28.11
C PHE A 321 12.11 -36.79 26.87
N LYS A 322 11.53 -38.01 26.87
CA LYS A 322 10.64 -38.45 25.78
C LYS A 322 9.37 -37.61 25.70
N GLU A 323 8.70 -37.37 26.83
CA GLU A 323 7.47 -36.55 26.89
C GLU A 323 7.68 -35.08 26.51
N THR A 324 8.87 -34.53 26.71
CA THR A 324 9.22 -33.17 26.24
C THR A 324 9.51 -33.15 24.75
N ILE A 325 10.23 -34.14 24.22
CA ILE A 325 10.45 -34.31 22.77
C ILE A 325 9.12 -34.48 22.02
N GLU A 326 8.19 -35.26 22.57
CA GLU A 326 6.88 -35.51 21.95
C GLU A 326 6.05 -34.22 21.84
N ARG A 327 6.00 -33.42 22.92
CA ARG A 327 5.38 -32.07 22.89
C ARG A 327 6.04 -31.12 21.89
N ILE A 328 7.37 -31.10 21.82
CA ILE A 328 8.11 -30.27 20.84
C ILE A 328 7.76 -30.69 19.41
N ASN A 329 7.60 -31.99 19.14
CA ASN A 329 7.17 -32.48 17.83
C ASN A 329 5.72 -32.07 17.50
N GLU A 330 4.79 -32.13 18.46
CA GLU A 330 3.42 -31.61 18.24
C GLU A 330 3.40 -30.10 17.93
N GLU A 331 4.19 -29.30 18.64
CA GLU A 331 4.30 -27.85 18.39
C GLU A 331 4.91 -27.57 17.01
N LYS A 332 5.92 -28.35 16.61
CA LYS A 332 6.52 -28.29 15.27
C LYS A 332 5.50 -28.61 14.17
N GLU A 333 4.65 -29.63 14.34
CA GLU A 333 3.59 -29.97 13.37
C GLU A 333 2.51 -28.86 13.28
N LYS A 334 2.13 -28.27 14.42
CA LYS A 334 1.24 -27.09 14.46
C LYS A 334 1.86 -25.89 13.73
N LEU A 335 3.16 -25.65 13.92
CA LEU A 335 3.90 -24.56 13.28
C LEU A 335 4.06 -24.78 11.77
N ASN A 336 4.38 -26.01 11.33
CA ASN A 336 4.41 -26.40 9.92
C ASN A 336 3.06 -26.17 9.24
N SER A 337 1.97 -26.61 9.88
CA SER A 337 0.60 -26.40 9.37
C SER A 337 0.25 -24.92 9.20
N ARG A 338 0.74 -24.05 10.11
CA ARG A 338 0.57 -22.59 10.01
C ARG A 338 1.44 -21.98 8.92
N LEU A 339 2.67 -22.46 8.74
CA LEU A 339 3.58 -22.03 7.68
C LEU A 339 3.01 -22.36 6.29
N ASP A 340 2.44 -23.54 6.09
CA ASP A 340 1.77 -23.94 4.84
C ASP A 340 0.58 -23.03 4.50
N LEU A 341 -0.16 -22.59 5.52
CA LEU A 341 -1.26 -21.64 5.36
C LEU A 341 -0.76 -20.27 4.90
N GLU A 342 0.32 -19.75 5.51
CA GLU A 342 0.92 -18.47 5.09
C GLU A 342 1.60 -18.55 3.71
N ILE A 343 2.16 -19.71 3.33
CA ILE A 343 2.66 -19.92 1.97
C ILE A 343 1.53 -19.85 0.94
N LYS A 344 0.33 -20.41 1.25
CA LYS A 344 -0.86 -20.25 0.39
C LYS A 344 -1.30 -18.78 0.30
N ASN A 345 -1.43 -18.09 1.44
CA ASN A 345 -1.79 -16.67 1.49
C ASN A 345 -0.82 -15.82 0.64
N ARG A 346 0.50 -16.06 0.78
CA ARG A 346 1.55 -15.39 0.01
C ARG A 346 1.39 -15.63 -1.50
N ASN A 347 1.09 -16.86 -1.92
CA ASN A 347 0.88 -17.19 -3.33
C ASN A 347 -0.39 -16.52 -3.90
N GLU A 348 -1.47 -16.41 -3.14
CA GLU A 348 -2.67 -15.66 -3.54
C GLU A 348 -2.39 -14.16 -3.69
N LEU A 349 -1.68 -13.56 -2.73
CA LEU A 349 -1.20 -12.19 -2.80
C LEU A 349 -0.32 -11.96 -4.04
N GLU A 350 0.62 -12.87 -4.32
CA GLU A 350 1.50 -12.78 -5.49
C GLU A 350 0.72 -12.84 -6.82
N ASN A 351 -0.33 -13.67 -6.89
CA ASN A 351 -1.24 -13.73 -8.04
C ASN A 351 -2.11 -12.47 -8.18
N ASN A 352 -2.57 -11.89 -7.07
CA ASN A 352 -3.33 -10.65 -7.08
C ASN A 352 -2.46 -9.45 -7.50
N VAL A 353 -1.19 -9.39 -7.06
CA VAL A 353 -0.22 -8.40 -7.51
C VAL A 353 0.06 -8.52 -9.01
N LYS A 354 0.19 -9.74 -9.55
CA LYS A 354 0.34 -9.96 -11.00
C LYS A 354 -0.85 -9.39 -11.79
N LYS A 355 -2.09 -9.73 -11.40
CA LYS A 355 -3.30 -9.16 -12.02
C LYS A 355 -3.32 -7.63 -11.96
N LEU A 356 -3.05 -7.05 -10.79
CA LEU A 356 -3.03 -5.60 -10.62
C LEU A 356 -1.98 -4.93 -11.53
N ASN A 357 -0.84 -5.57 -11.74
CA ASN A 357 0.22 -5.09 -12.62
C ASN A 357 -0.18 -5.20 -14.10
N ASP A 358 -0.90 -6.26 -14.49
CA ASP A 358 -1.47 -6.40 -15.84
C ASP A 358 -2.55 -5.34 -16.10
N ASP A 359 -3.40 -5.05 -15.11
CA ASP A 359 -4.40 -3.96 -15.16
C ASP A 359 -3.72 -2.58 -15.28
N ILE A 360 -2.66 -2.32 -14.52
CA ILE A 360 -1.85 -1.09 -14.61
C ILE A 360 -1.22 -0.95 -16.01
N ASN A 361 -0.71 -2.05 -16.58
CA ASN A 361 -0.17 -2.05 -17.93
C ASN A 361 -1.25 -1.72 -18.97
N LEU A 362 -2.44 -2.32 -18.86
CA LEU A 362 -3.59 -1.99 -19.72
C LEU A 362 -3.94 -0.49 -19.66
N VAL A 363 -4.15 0.05 -18.45
CA VAL A 363 -4.45 1.48 -18.23
C VAL A 363 -3.34 2.38 -18.78
N SER A 364 -2.07 1.99 -18.64
CA SER A 364 -0.93 2.71 -19.23
C SER A 364 -0.99 2.74 -20.76
N THR A 365 -1.37 1.63 -21.42
CA THR A 365 -1.54 1.62 -22.87
C THR A 365 -2.72 2.47 -23.33
N GLU A 366 -3.82 2.53 -22.58
CA GLU A 366 -4.97 3.39 -22.89
C GLU A 366 -4.63 4.88 -22.69
N LYS A 367 -3.96 5.22 -21.59
CA LYS A 367 -3.44 6.58 -21.35
C LYS A 367 -2.57 7.05 -22.51
N ASN A 368 -1.65 6.22 -23.00
CA ASN A 368 -0.79 6.56 -24.13
C ASN A 368 -1.58 6.77 -25.44
N LYS A 369 -2.68 6.04 -25.66
CA LYS A 369 -3.59 6.29 -26.81
C LYS A 369 -4.29 7.65 -26.67
N PHE A 370 -4.83 7.97 -25.49
CA PHE A 370 -5.47 9.26 -25.23
C PHE A 370 -4.49 10.44 -25.33
N GLU A 371 -3.23 10.27 -24.92
CA GLU A 371 -2.19 11.29 -25.13
C GLU A 371 -1.90 11.52 -26.62
N GLN A 372 -1.78 10.46 -27.42
CA GLN A 372 -1.63 10.57 -28.88
C GLN A 372 -2.86 11.19 -29.57
N GLU A 373 -4.06 10.94 -29.06
CA GLU A 373 -5.30 11.53 -29.59
C GLU A 373 -5.41 13.01 -29.23
N ASN A 374 -5.09 13.39 -27.99
CA ASN A 374 -4.98 14.80 -27.58
C ASN A 374 -3.91 15.55 -28.39
N GLU A 375 -2.76 14.94 -28.69
CA GLU A 375 -1.77 15.56 -29.58
C GLU A 375 -2.31 15.84 -30.98
N LYS A 376 -3.09 14.92 -31.56
CA LYS A 376 -3.73 15.13 -32.87
C LYS A 376 -4.75 16.25 -32.80
N LEU A 377 -5.64 16.22 -31.80
CA LEU A 377 -6.69 17.22 -31.62
C LEU A 377 -6.11 18.63 -31.38
N ASN A 378 -5.01 18.73 -30.63
CA ASN A 378 -4.30 19.99 -30.43
C ASN A 378 -3.70 20.54 -31.74
N LYS A 379 -3.11 19.67 -32.59
CA LYS A 379 -2.61 20.06 -33.92
C LYS A 379 -3.75 20.51 -34.84
N GLU A 380 -4.90 19.85 -34.81
CA GLU A 380 -6.09 20.27 -35.56
C GLU A 380 -6.65 21.63 -35.07
N LEU A 381 -6.69 21.84 -33.75
CA LEU A 381 -7.08 23.13 -33.14
C LEU A 381 -6.11 24.26 -33.53
N GLU A 382 -4.81 23.99 -33.62
CA GLU A 382 -3.80 24.95 -34.05
C GLU A 382 -4.00 25.35 -35.53
N ILE A 383 -4.23 24.37 -36.42
CA ILE A 383 -4.57 24.61 -37.82
C ILE A 383 -5.88 25.42 -37.96
N LEU A 384 -6.89 25.14 -37.13
CA LEU A 384 -8.14 25.91 -37.11
C LEU A 384 -7.94 27.35 -36.60
N ARG A 385 -7.08 27.55 -35.59
CA ARG A 385 -6.70 28.89 -35.12
C ARG A 385 -5.98 29.70 -36.21
N GLU A 386 -5.06 29.08 -36.95
CA GLU A 386 -4.41 29.73 -38.10
C GLU A 386 -5.38 30.07 -39.23
N LYS A 387 -6.37 29.22 -39.49
CA LYS A 387 -7.41 29.52 -40.49
C LYS A 387 -8.28 30.69 -40.05
N ASN A 388 -8.68 30.72 -38.77
CA ASN A 388 -9.46 31.83 -38.23
C ASN A 388 -8.68 33.14 -38.20
N SER A 389 -7.37 33.14 -37.90
CA SER A 389 -6.56 34.37 -37.94
C SER A 389 -6.41 34.91 -39.37
N LYS A 390 -6.25 34.03 -40.37
CA LYS A 390 -6.28 34.41 -41.80
C LYS A 390 -7.63 35.01 -42.20
N LEU A 391 -8.73 34.37 -41.83
CA LEU A 391 -10.09 34.87 -42.11
C LEU A 391 -10.37 36.23 -41.45
N LEU A 392 -9.88 36.47 -40.22
CA LEU A 392 -9.98 37.78 -39.56
C LEU A 392 -9.22 38.87 -40.32
N ILE A 393 -8.01 38.57 -40.79
CA ILE A 393 -7.22 39.50 -41.62
C ILE A 393 -7.95 39.79 -42.94
N ASP A 394 -8.50 38.77 -43.60
CA ASP A 394 -9.29 38.93 -44.83
C ASP A 394 -10.59 39.73 -44.61
N GLU A 395 -11.24 39.56 -43.46
CA GLU A 395 -12.41 40.34 -43.06
C GLU A 395 -12.05 41.81 -42.83
N ASP A 396 -10.95 42.10 -42.14
CA ASP A 396 -10.50 43.48 -41.88
C ASP A 396 -10.00 44.17 -43.16
N ASN A 397 -9.27 43.47 -44.03
CA ASN A 397 -8.93 43.94 -45.39
C ASN A 397 -10.19 44.25 -46.21
N SER A 398 -11.24 43.42 -46.07
CA SER A 398 -12.53 43.63 -46.74
C SER A 398 -13.28 44.84 -46.18
N LYS A 399 -13.27 45.05 -44.86
CA LYS A 399 -13.82 46.26 -44.20
C LYS A 399 -13.08 47.52 -44.64
N GLU A 400 -11.75 47.48 -44.73
CA GLU A 400 -10.96 48.61 -45.19
C GLU A 400 -11.27 48.94 -46.66
N THR A 401 -11.39 47.92 -47.51
CA THR A 401 -11.86 48.05 -48.91
C THR A 401 -13.26 48.66 -48.98
N ILE A 402 -14.20 48.19 -48.15
CA ILE A 402 -15.56 48.76 -48.06
C ILE A 402 -15.52 50.22 -47.60
N ASN A 403 -14.68 50.57 -46.62
CA ASN A 403 -14.51 51.95 -46.14
C ASN A 403 -13.94 52.88 -47.22
N ILE A 404 -12.97 52.42 -48.01
CA ILE A 404 -12.46 53.15 -49.18
C ILE A 404 -13.59 53.35 -50.19
N LYS A 405 -14.36 52.31 -50.52
CA LYS A 405 -15.51 52.42 -51.42
C LYS A 405 -16.62 53.32 -50.88
N HIS A 406 -16.83 53.36 -49.57
CA HIS A 406 -17.77 54.30 -48.94
C HIS A 406 -17.32 55.75 -49.10
N LYS A 407 -16.02 56.03 -48.94
CA LYS A 407 -15.45 57.37 -49.21
C LYS A 407 -15.61 57.76 -50.67
N GLU A 408 -15.27 56.87 -51.61
CA GLU A 408 -15.50 57.12 -53.05
C GLU A 408 -16.98 57.40 -53.35
N ILE A 409 -17.92 56.69 -52.71
CA ILE A 409 -19.37 56.90 -52.87
C ILE A 409 -19.80 58.25 -52.30
N GLU A 410 -19.34 58.65 -51.10
CA GLU A 410 -19.65 59.96 -50.54
C GLU A 410 -19.03 61.11 -51.37
N GLU A 411 -17.80 60.95 -51.87
CA GLU A 411 -17.21 61.91 -52.82
C GLU A 411 -18.02 62.02 -54.12
N LEU A 412 -18.47 60.90 -54.69
CA LEU A 412 -19.34 60.90 -55.87
C LEU A 412 -20.71 61.54 -55.58
N LYS A 413 -21.25 61.35 -54.38
CA LYS A 413 -22.53 61.89 -53.90
C LYS A 413 -22.45 63.40 -53.64
N ASP A 414 -21.35 63.90 -53.07
CA ASP A 414 -21.08 65.33 -52.95
C ASP A 414 -20.90 65.97 -54.34
N ASN A 415 -20.18 65.30 -55.26
CA ASN A 415 -20.08 65.75 -56.65
C ASN A 415 -21.44 65.76 -57.37
N LEU A 416 -22.32 64.78 -57.10
CA LEU A 416 -23.67 64.74 -57.64
C LEU A 416 -24.54 65.88 -57.07
N ASN A 417 -24.52 66.07 -55.75
CA ASN A 417 -25.24 67.15 -55.05
C ASN A 417 -24.79 68.55 -55.53
N ASN A 418 -23.49 68.73 -55.79
CA ASN A 418 -22.97 69.95 -56.40
C ASN A 418 -23.48 70.13 -57.84
N LYS A 419 -23.55 69.07 -58.65
CA LYS A 419 -24.17 69.12 -59.98
C LYS A 419 -25.68 69.38 -59.93
N GLU A 420 -26.39 68.83 -58.96
CA GLU A 420 -27.82 69.08 -58.74
C GLU A 420 -28.08 70.54 -58.36
N LYS A 421 -27.25 71.14 -57.49
CA LYS A 421 -27.28 72.59 -57.23
C LYS A 421 -27.04 73.40 -58.50
N SER A 422 -26.00 73.10 -59.28
CA SER A 422 -25.79 73.78 -60.57
C SER A 422 -26.94 73.57 -61.56
N LEU A 423 -27.64 72.43 -61.51
CA LEU A 423 -28.83 72.19 -62.32
C LEU A 423 -30.02 73.05 -61.85
N ILE A 424 -30.19 73.23 -60.53
CA ILE A 424 -31.17 74.15 -59.94
C ILE A 424 -30.86 75.58 -60.34
N ASP A 425 -29.60 76.04 -60.22
CA ASP A 425 -29.19 77.38 -60.64
C ASP A 425 -29.48 77.62 -62.14
N ILE A 426 -29.16 76.64 -63.00
CA ILE A 426 -29.48 76.68 -64.44
C ILE A 426 -31.00 76.73 -64.66
N LYS A 427 -31.78 76.02 -63.84
CA LYS A 427 -33.24 75.98 -63.94
C LYS A 427 -33.86 77.32 -63.51
N GLU A 428 -33.40 77.94 -62.42
CA GLU A 428 -33.83 79.30 -62.05
C GLU A 428 -33.50 80.33 -63.14
N VAL A 429 -32.32 80.20 -63.78
CA VAL A 429 -31.97 81.02 -64.95
C VAL A 429 -32.92 80.74 -66.12
N LEU A 430 -33.28 79.48 -66.38
CA LEU A 430 -34.23 79.11 -67.42
C LEU A 430 -35.62 79.70 -67.14
N ASP A 431 -36.15 79.51 -65.93
CA ASP A 431 -37.43 80.06 -65.49
C ASP A 431 -37.43 81.60 -65.58
N SER A 432 -36.31 82.28 -65.28
CA SER A 432 -36.17 83.73 -65.48
C SER A 432 -36.22 84.14 -66.96
N LYS A 433 -35.71 83.30 -67.87
CA LYS A 433 -35.77 83.50 -69.32
C LYS A 433 -37.15 83.18 -69.89
N GLU A 434 -37.84 82.16 -69.38
CA GLU A 434 -39.23 81.86 -69.73
C GLU A 434 -40.16 83.00 -69.29
N ASN A 435 -40.02 83.51 -68.06
CA ASN A 435 -40.74 84.70 -67.61
C ASN A 435 -40.41 85.95 -68.46
N SER A 436 -39.17 86.11 -68.91
CA SER A 436 -38.79 87.18 -69.85
C SER A 436 -39.44 87.00 -71.22
N LEU A 437 -39.56 85.76 -71.70
CA LEU A 437 -40.22 85.41 -72.95
C LEU A 437 -41.73 85.63 -72.88
N GLU A 438 -42.38 85.27 -71.77
CA GLU A 438 -43.81 85.46 -71.55
C GLU A 438 -44.15 86.96 -71.50
N ASN A 439 -43.30 87.79 -70.87
CA ASN A 439 -43.43 89.26 -70.92
C ASN A 439 -43.22 89.83 -72.34
N LEU A 440 -42.28 89.28 -73.12
CA LEU A 440 -42.10 89.62 -74.54
C LEU A 440 -43.31 89.22 -75.39
N LYS A 441 -44.00 88.15 -75.01
CA LYS A 441 -45.20 87.63 -75.67
C LYS A 441 -46.43 88.50 -75.34
N LEU A 442 -46.63 88.87 -74.08
CA LEU A 442 -47.66 89.83 -73.67
C LEU A 442 -47.48 91.20 -74.34
N THR A 443 -46.24 91.69 -74.42
CA THR A 443 -45.96 92.95 -75.14
C THR A 443 -46.09 92.81 -76.65
N LEU A 444 -45.94 91.61 -77.23
CA LEU A 444 -46.28 91.34 -78.63
C LEU A 444 -47.80 91.34 -78.83
N ASP A 445 -48.57 90.65 -77.99
CA ASP A 445 -50.04 90.63 -78.04
C ASP A 445 -50.64 92.05 -77.88
N GLU A 446 -50.08 92.88 -76.99
CA GLU A 446 -50.43 94.30 -76.88
C GLU A 446 -50.15 95.07 -78.17
N LYS A 447 -49.03 94.79 -78.85
CA LYS A 447 -48.67 95.43 -80.12
C LYS A 447 -49.55 94.96 -81.28
N GLU A 448 -49.90 93.67 -81.33
CA GLU A 448 -50.84 93.13 -82.32
C GLU A 448 -52.23 93.73 -82.15
N LYS A 449 -52.71 93.86 -80.90
CA LYS A 449 -53.99 94.52 -80.60
C LYS A 449 -54.00 95.99 -81.03
N LEU A 450 -52.91 96.72 -80.78
CA LEU A 450 -52.71 98.10 -81.26
C LEU A 450 -52.68 98.19 -82.81
N LEU A 451 -52.22 97.13 -83.48
CA LEU A 451 -52.19 97.02 -84.94
C LEU A 451 -53.59 96.77 -85.50
N GLU A 452 -54.41 95.99 -84.80
CA GLU A 452 -55.81 95.75 -85.15
C GLU A 452 -56.67 97.02 -84.94
N ASP A 453 -56.49 97.74 -83.83
CA ASP A 453 -57.11 99.06 -83.60
C ASP A 453 -56.71 100.08 -84.70
N LEU A 454 -55.46 100.02 -85.19
CA LEU A 454 -54.98 100.82 -86.32
C LEU A 454 -55.61 100.42 -87.66
N ARG A 455 -55.86 99.12 -87.89
CA ARG A 455 -56.57 98.61 -89.07
C ARG A 455 -58.04 99.03 -89.08
N GLU A 456 -58.72 98.96 -87.93
CA GLU A 456 -60.11 99.41 -87.81
C GLU A 456 -60.23 100.92 -88.05
N ASN A 457 -59.27 101.71 -87.55
CA ASN A 457 -59.16 103.14 -87.88
C ASN A 457 -58.87 103.41 -89.37
N LEU A 458 -58.13 102.54 -90.06
CA LEU A 458 -57.90 102.65 -91.50
C LEU A 458 -59.18 102.37 -92.29
N LEU A 459 -59.90 101.29 -91.96
CA LEU A 459 -61.20 100.93 -92.54
C LEU A 459 -62.24 102.06 -92.40
N ASN A 460 -62.30 102.70 -91.23
CA ASN A 460 -63.20 103.84 -91.00
C ASN A 460 -62.80 105.10 -91.82
N LYS A 461 -61.51 105.29 -92.12
CA LYS A 461 -61.05 106.34 -93.04
C LYS A 461 -61.37 106.00 -94.49
N ASP A 462 -61.19 104.75 -94.93
CA ASP A 462 -61.54 104.32 -96.28
C ASP A 462 -63.05 104.43 -96.54
N ALA A 463 -63.89 104.11 -95.54
CA ALA A 463 -65.33 104.36 -95.61
C ALA A 463 -65.67 105.85 -95.81
N SER A 464 -64.94 106.75 -95.12
CA SER A 464 -65.09 108.21 -95.29
C SER A 464 -64.62 108.69 -96.67
N VAL A 465 -63.61 108.05 -97.27
CA VAL A 465 -63.17 108.33 -98.65
C VAL A 465 -64.25 107.92 -99.66
N VAL A 466 -64.85 106.73 -99.51
CA VAL A 466 -65.96 106.27 -100.36
C VAL A 466 -67.18 107.20 -100.25
N GLU A 467 -67.47 107.74 -99.07
CA GLU A 467 -68.55 108.72 -98.90
C GLU A 467 -68.26 110.06 -99.60
N LEU A 468 -67.01 110.52 -99.55
CA LEU A 468 -66.55 111.71 -100.29
C LEU A 468 -66.56 111.51 -101.81
N GLU A 469 -66.16 110.33 -102.30
CA GLU A 469 -66.23 109.99 -103.73
C GLU A 469 -67.68 110.00 -104.25
N ASN A 470 -68.63 109.47 -103.47
CA ASN A 470 -70.05 109.53 -103.79
C ASN A 470 -70.56 110.99 -103.80
N LYS A 471 -70.14 111.84 -102.85
CA LYS A 471 -70.43 113.28 -102.84
C LYS A 471 -69.93 114.00 -104.11
N ILE A 472 -68.73 113.65 -104.57
CA ILE A 472 -68.13 114.20 -105.81
C ILE A 472 -68.92 113.73 -107.04
N LYS A 473 -69.44 112.50 -107.02
CA LYS A 473 -70.28 111.94 -108.08
C LYS A 473 -71.61 112.69 -108.20
N GLU A 474 -72.31 112.94 -107.10
CA GLU A 474 -73.53 113.74 -107.07
C GLU A 474 -73.32 115.18 -107.56
N LEU A 475 -72.21 115.83 -107.16
CA LEU A 475 -71.85 117.17 -107.63
C LEU A 475 -71.59 117.22 -109.15
N ASN A 476 -70.94 116.20 -109.72
CA ASN A 476 -70.73 116.11 -111.18
C ASN A 476 -72.04 115.85 -111.95
N ASP A 477 -72.98 115.12 -111.35
CA ASP A 477 -74.31 114.90 -111.91
C ASP A 477 -75.14 116.20 -111.94
N HIS A 478 -75.07 116.99 -110.85
CA HIS A 478 -75.66 118.33 -110.79
C HIS A 478 -75.05 119.30 -111.81
N LYS A 479 -73.72 119.27 -111.99
CA LYS A 479 -72.99 120.05 -113.00
C LYS A 479 -73.41 119.68 -114.43
N SER A 480 -73.62 118.39 -114.70
CA SER A 480 -74.05 117.89 -116.02
C SER A 480 -75.46 118.34 -116.36
N LYS A 481 -76.41 118.25 -115.41
CA LYS A 481 -77.79 118.75 -115.55
C LYS A 481 -77.85 120.28 -115.77
N LEU A 482 -76.91 121.04 -115.19
CA LEU A 482 -76.75 122.48 -115.43
C LEU A 482 -76.21 122.81 -116.84
N MET A 483 -75.24 122.04 -117.36
CA MET A 483 -74.76 122.20 -118.74
C MET A 483 -75.85 121.92 -119.78
N GLU A 484 -76.68 120.91 -119.55
CA GLU A 484 -77.75 120.53 -120.48
C GLU A 484 -78.83 121.62 -120.55
N ARG A 485 -79.22 122.18 -119.40
CA ARG A 485 -80.16 123.32 -119.32
C ARG A 485 -79.63 124.58 -120.03
N SER A 486 -78.31 124.79 -120.06
CA SER A 486 -77.65 125.86 -120.82
C SER A 486 -77.72 125.64 -122.35
N LYS A 487 -77.50 124.40 -122.83
CA LYS A 487 -77.64 124.05 -124.25
C LYS A 487 -79.05 124.30 -124.79
N THR A 488 -80.08 123.96 -124.03
CA THR A 488 -81.48 124.12 -124.45
C THR A 488 -81.88 125.59 -124.62
N VAL A 489 -81.41 126.48 -123.74
CA VAL A 489 -81.66 127.93 -123.83
C VAL A 489 -80.99 128.54 -125.07
N ASN A 490 -79.75 128.13 -125.37
CA ASN A 490 -79.00 128.68 -126.51
C ASN A 490 -79.58 128.24 -127.87
N ASN A 491 -80.11 127.01 -127.98
CA ASN A 491 -80.79 126.57 -129.20
C ASN A 491 -82.09 127.34 -129.48
N ASN A 492 -82.91 127.63 -128.46
CA ASN A 492 -84.16 128.38 -128.63
C ASN A 492 -83.94 129.82 -129.13
N LEU A 493 -82.81 130.45 -128.77
CA LEU A 493 -82.40 131.74 -129.29
C LEU A 493 -82.07 131.70 -130.80
N ARG A 494 -81.51 130.57 -131.28
CA ARG A 494 -81.11 130.38 -132.68
C ARG A 494 -82.32 130.14 -133.60
N THR A 495 -83.30 129.35 -133.16
CA THR A 495 -84.54 129.07 -133.92
C THR A 495 -85.39 130.33 -134.12
N SER A 496 -85.43 131.19 -133.09
CA SER A 496 -86.17 132.46 -133.13
C SER A 496 -85.60 133.45 -134.17
N LYS A 497 -84.28 133.37 -134.44
CA LYS A 497 -83.60 134.27 -135.39
C LYS A 497 -83.92 133.98 -136.86
N TYR A 498 -84.04 132.70 -137.23
CA TYR A 498 -84.42 132.30 -138.59
C TYR A 498 -85.90 132.60 -138.91
N LYS A 499 -86.79 132.49 -137.91
CA LYS A 499 -88.24 132.71 -138.08
C LYS A 499 -88.60 134.16 -138.44
N VAL A 500 -87.83 135.14 -137.95
CA VAL A 500 -88.04 136.56 -138.27
C VAL A 500 -87.55 136.90 -139.68
N MET A 501 -86.42 136.32 -140.10
CA MET A 501 -85.84 136.56 -141.43
C MET A 501 -86.79 136.11 -142.57
N GLU A 502 -87.51 135.00 -142.35
CA GLU A 502 -88.52 134.46 -143.27
C GLU A 502 -89.79 135.35 -143.39
N LEU A 503 -90.10 136.16 -142.38
CA LEU A 503 -91.25 137.08 -142.39
C LEU A 503 -90.93 138.39 -143.12
N THR A 504 -89.67 138.83 -143.12
CA THR A 504 -89.23 139.99 -143.91
C THR A 504 -89.32 139.75 -145.43
N ASP A 505 -88.94 138.57 -145.92
CA ASP A 505 -89.03 138.25 -147.36
C ASP A 505 -90.48 138.12 -147.86
N LYS A 506 -91.41 137.72 -146.98
CA LYS A 506 -92.84 137.64 -147.31
C LYS A 506 -93.51 139.00 -147.41
N LEU A 507 -93.01 140.01 -146.70
CA LEU A 507 -93.50 141.39 -146.82
C LEU A 507 -93.14 142.00 -148.19
N LEU A 508 -91.89 141.79 -148.64
CA LEU A 508 -91.36 142.39 -149.87
C LEU A 508 -92.08 141.91 -151.14
N ASN A 509 -92.50 140.64 -151.19
CA ASN A 509 -93.24 140.11 -152.35
C ASN A 509 -94.66 140.68 -152.47
N ALA A 510 -95.30 141.04 -151.36
CA ALA A 510 -96.64 141.66 -151.38
C ALA A 510 -96.63 143.09 -151.94
N GLU A 511 -95.51 143.81 -151.82
CA GLU A 511 -95.35 145.17 -152.36
C GLU A 511 -95.21 145.18 -153.89
N ILE A 512 -94.81 144.06 -154.51
CA ILE A 512 -94.64 143.94 -155.97
C ILE A 512 -95.96 143.60 -156.68
N GLU A 513 -96.82 142.75 -156.11
CA GLU A 513 -98.12 142.42 -156.71
C GLU A 513 -99.08 143.63 -156.75
N LEU A 514 -98.98 144.55 -155.77
CA LEU A 514 -99.85 145.72 -155.67
C LEU A 514 -99.60 146.79 -156.76
N ALA A 515 -98.42 146.79 -157.42
CA ALA A 515 -98.03 147.84 -158.37
C ALA A 515 -98.50 147.58 -159.82
N ALA A 516 -98.82 146.35 -160.21
CA ALA A 516 -99.02 145.98 -161.62
C ALA A 516 -100.48 145.90 -162.08
N LEU A 517 -101.46 145.75 -161.17
CA LEU A 517 -102.82 145.33 -161.52
C LEU A 517 -103.96 146.34 -161.25
N LYS A 518 -103.68 147.66 -161.26
CA LYS A 518 -104.74 148.66 -161.40
C LYS A 518 -104.47 149.61 -162.56
N ASN A 519 -104.60 149.02 -163.76
CA ASN A 519 -104.31 149.64 -165.06
C ASN A 519 -105.47 149.49 -166.10
N LYS A 520 -105.75 150.55 -166.88
CA LYS A 520 -107.04 150.75 -167.59
C LYS A 520 -107.02 150.40 -169.08
N GLN A 521 -108.02 149.62 -169.51
CA GLN A 521 -109.10 150.09 -170.39
C GLN A 521 -110.24 149.06 -170.36
N PHE A 522 -111.47 149.38 -169.94
CA PHE A 522 -112.05 150.62 -169.39
C PHE A 522 -112.92 150.23 -168.17
N LEU A 523 -112.78 150.73 -166.93
CA LEU A 523 -112.07 151.88 -166.37
C LEU A 523 -111.28 151.51 -165.08
N ASN A 524 -109.93 151.33 -165.06
CA ASN A 524 -109.15 151.43 -163.78
C ASN A 524 -107.60 151.66 -163.87
N SER A 525 -107.09 152.91 -163.91
CA SER A 525 -105.65 153.35 -163.83
C SER A 525 -104.86 153.50 -165.17
N LYS A 526 -103.52 153.32 -165.24
CA LYS A 526 -102.70 152.98 -166.47
C LYS A 526 -101.16 152.99 -166.27
N THR A 527 -100.50 151.85 -166.56
CA THR A 527 -99.03 151.60 -166.68
C THR A 527 -98.06 151.96 -165.52
N LYS A 528 -96.96 151.17 -165.41
CA LYS A 528 -95.56 151.51 -164.99
C LYS A 528 -95.07 151.56 -163.50
N LYS A 529 -93.87 150.93 -163.31
CA LYS A 529 -92.60 151.41 -162.64
C LYS A 529 -92.33 151.29 -161.09
N VAL A 530 -91.07 150.89 -160.77
CA VAL A 530 -90.03 151.56 -159.91
C VAL A 530 -89.71 151.17 -158.42
N ILE A 531 -88.41 150.86 -158.17
CA ILE A 531 -87.47 151.16 -157.04
C ILE A 531 -87.68 150.56 -155.60
N ALA A 532 -86.54 150.43 -154.88
CA ALA A 532 -86.30 150.14 -153.45
C ALA A 532 -86.83 151.27 -152.48
N PRO A 533 -86.40 151.50 -151.20
CA PRO A 533 -85.41 150.84 -150.33
C PRO A 533 -85.76 150.74 -148.79
N LEU A 534 -84.76 150.36 -147.97
CA LEU A 534 -84.48 150.85 -146.60
C LEU A 534 -85.42 150.59 -145.38
N SER A 535 -84.78 149.98 -144.37
CA SER A 535 -84.63 150.49 -142.97
C SER A 535 -85.63 150.12 -141.85
N HIS A 536 -85.05 150.04 -140.63
CA HIS A 536 -85.61 150.49 -139.33
C HIS A 536 -86.95 149.88 -138.85
N LYS A 537 -87.14 149.38 -137.63
CA LYS A 537 -86.66 149.67 -136.25
C LYS A 537 -87.19 148.47 -135.38
N LYS A 538 -86.91 148.30 -134.08
CA LYS A 538 -86.30 149.14 -133.04
C LYS A 538 -85.66 148.21 -131.99
#